data_AF-A0AAE3ZBT5-F1
#
_entry.id   AF-A0AAE3ZBT5-F1
#
_cell.length_a   1.000
_cell.length_b   1.000
_cell.length_c   1.000
_cell.angle_alpha   90.00
_cell.angle_beta   90.00
_cell.angle_gamma   90.00
#
_symmetry.space_group_name_H-M   'P 1'
#
loop_
_entity.id
_entity.type
_entity.pdbx_description
1 polymer ?
#
loop_
_entity_poly.entity_id
_entity_poly.type
_entity_poly.pdbx_seq_one_letter_code
_entity_poly.pdbx_strand_id
1 'polypeptide(L)'
;MISVFIERVPDRVVARSTEEVEEVVRTLLSGPEVHQMGVVVDPHVIADLYSGDVTGDEEDEELSVGWLHVSVHPERRLGALNYSWTDGAEIDSWESRGSVGGEPLLYSTRSGNTFHADTGVTLTVVADAVRELARTGDRPTCVHWLQGVLV
;
A
#
# COMPACT_ATOMS: atom_id res chain seq x y z
N MET A 1 -4.29 3.93 14.67
CA MET A 1 -5.30 2.93 14.26
C MET A 1 -5.47 3.03 12.76
N ILE A 2 -5.51 1.89 12.05
CA ILE A 2 -5.68 1.83 10.60
C ILE A 2 -6.67 0.73 10.19
N SER A 3 -7.39 0.96 9.11
CA SER A 3 -8.15 -0.06 8.37
C SER A 3 -7.39 -0.44 7.11
N VAL A 4 -7.32 -1.73 6.80
CA VAL A 4 -6.55 -2.29 5.69
C VAL A 4 -7.46 -3.17 4.84
N PHE A 5 -7.49 -2.91 3.54
CA PHE A 5 -8.23 -3.66 2.54
C PHE A 5 -7.24 -4.30 1.57
N ILE A 6 -7.09 -5.63 1.62
CA ILE A 6 -6.18 -6.37 0.74
C ILE A 6 -6.98 -6.89 -0.44
N GLU A 7 -6.59 -6.59 -1.68
CA GLU A 7 -7.43 -6.81 -2.89
C GLU A 7 -7.92 -8.26 -3.08
N ARG A 8 -7.17 -9.24 -2.53
CA ARG A 8 -7.43 -10.69 -2.63
C ARG A 8 -7.99 -11.33 -1.37
N VAL A 9 -8.08 -10.58 -0.27
CA VAL A 9 -8.71 -11.05 0.97
C VAL A 9 -10.07 -10.36 1.05
N PRO A 10 -11.18 -11.11 1.14
CA PRO A 10 -12.52 -10.51 1.18
C PRO A 10 -12.76 -9.70 2.48
N ASP A 11 -11.89 -9.87 3.49
CA ASP A 11 -12.07 -9.31 4.82
C ASP A 11 -11.18 -8.10 5.08
N ARG A 12 -11.79 -7.05 5.64
CA ARG A 12 -11.12 -5.87 6.19
C ARG A 12 -10.34 -6.24 7.45
N VAL A 13 -9.08 -5.85 7.52
CA VAL A 13 -8.26 -5.96 8.74
C VAL A 13 -8.20 -4.60 9.43
N VAL A 14 -8.55 -4.53 10.71
CA VAL A 14 -8.45 -3.30 11.51
C VAL A 14 -7.37 -3.48 12.56
N ALA A 15 -6.35 -2.61 12.53
CA ALA A 15 -5.27 -2.61 13.51
C ALA A 15 -5.43 -1.40 14.47
N ARG A 16 -5.68 -1.72 15.73
CA ARG A 16 -5.92 -0.77 16.84
C ARG A 16 -4.73 -0.67 17.79
N SER A 17 -3.85 -1.68 17.85
CA SER A 17 -2.61 -1.66 18.63
C SER A 17 -1.35 -1.68 17.78
N THR A 18 -0.20 -1.40 18.41
CA THR A 18 1.11 -1.52 17.76
C THR A 18 1.38 -2.94 17.29
N GLU A 19 1.03 -3.95 18.09
CA GLU A 19 1.20 -5.36 17.74
C GLU A 19 0.37 -5.75 16.51
N GLU A 20 -0.87 -5.25 16.42
CA GLU A 20 -1.73 -5.47 15.25
C GLU A 20 -1.20 -4.74 14.01
N VAL A 21 -0.57 -3.57 14.17
CA VAL A 21 0.12 -2.88 13.05
C VAL A 21 1.32 -3.69 12.56
N GLU A 22 2.12 -4.26 13.47
CA GLU A 22 3.23 -5.14 13.08
C GLU A 22 2.74 -6.40 12.37
N GLU A 23 1.57 -6.92 12.76
CA GLU A 23 0.94 -8.04 12.07
C GLU A 23 0.52 -7.67 10.64
N VAL A 24 -0.07 -6.50 10.44
CA VAL A 24 -0.38 -5.96 9.10
C VAL A 24 0.90 -5.85 8.26
N VAL A 25 1.96 -5.25 8.81
CA VAL A 25 3.25 -5.12 8.11
C VAL A 25 3.78 -6.50 7.73
N ARG A 26 3.76 -7.45 8.66
CA ARG A 26 4.19 -8.82 8.41
C ARG A 26 3.40 -9.43 7.26
N THR A 27 2.08 -9.34 7.27
CA THR A 27 1.21 -9.88 6.21
C THR A 27 1.50 -9.24 4.85
N LEU A 28 1.61 -7.91 4.77
CA LEU A 28 1.93 -7.21 3.53
C LEU A 28 3.27 -7.65 2.92
N LEU A 29 4.27 -7.90 3.77
CA LEU A 29 5.63 -8.22 3.33
C LEU A 29 5.87 -9.72 3.12
N SER A 30 5.01 -10.59 3.65
CA SER A 30 5.18 -12.05 3.58
C SER A 30 4.69 -12.66 2.27
N GLY A 31 3.89 -11.91 1.50
CA GLY A 31 3.25 -12.40 0.29
C GLY A 31 1.84 -12.93 0.51
N PRO A 32 1.13 -13.28 -0.57
CA PRO A 32 -0.20 -13.84 -0.46
C PRO A 32 -0.14 -15.15 0.32
N GLU A 33 -0.85 -15.23 1.45
CA GLU A 33 -1.07 -16.51 2.10
C GLU A 33 -1.76 -17.44 1.10
N VAL A 34 -1.23 -18.65 0.93
CA VAL A 34 -1.81 -19.69 0.08
C VAL A 34 -3.15 -20.11 0.67
N HIS A 35 -4.19 -19.31 0.41
CA HIS A 35 -5.55 -19.70 0.68
C HIS A 35 -5.84 -20.90 -0.23
N GLN A 36 -6.42 -21.97 0.32
CA GLN A 36 -6.59 -23.30 -0.29
C GLN A 36 -7.48 -23.35 -1.55
N MET A 37 -7.60 -22.26 -2.30
CA MET A 37 -8.38 -22.13 -3.53
C MET A 37 -7.48 -21.62 -4.65
N GLY A 38 -6.68 -22.52 -5.22
CA GLY A 38 -5.99 -22.31 -6.49
C GLY A 38 -4.57 -21.76 -6.37
N VAL A 39 -3.77 -22.07 -7.38
CA VAL A 39 -2.40 -21.56 -7.54
C VAL A 39 -2.47 -20.04 -7.60
N VAL A 40 -1.92 -19.35 -6.61
CA VAL A 40 -1.72 -17.90 -6.70
C VAL A 40 -0.65 -17.68 -7.77
N VAL A 41 -1.08 -17.27 -8.97
CA VAL A 41 -0.20 -17.08 -10.15
C VAL A 41 0.66 -15.82 -10.01
N ASP A 42 0.24 -14.88 -9.17
CA ASP A 42 0.85 -13.56 -9.08
C ASP A 42 1.30 -13.26 -7.63
N PRO A 43 2.59 -13.01 -7.40
CA PRO A 43 3.16 -12.84 -6.07
C PRO A 43 2.84 -11.48 -5.41
N HIS A 44 2.15 -10.56 -6.08
CA HIS A 44 1.86 -9.24 -5.52
C HIS A 44 0.86 -9.30 -4.37
N VAL A 45 1.15 -8.53 -3.31
CA VAL A 45 0.19 -8.16 -2.27
C VAL A 45 -0.15 -6.69 -2.47
N ILE A 46 -1.42 -6.42 -2.76
CA ILE A 46 -1.93 -5.06 -2.99
C ILE A 46 -2.95 -4.73 -1.92
N ALA A 47 -2.80 -3.57 -1.29
CA ALA A 47 -3.66 -3.13 -0.21
C ALA A 47 -3.86 -1.62 -0.16
N ASP A 48 -5.05 -1.21 0.28
CA ASP A 48 -5.36 0.17 0.65
C ASP A 48 -5.40 0.31 2.16
N LEU A 49 -4.72 1.32 2.69
CA LEU A 49 -4.62 1.60 4.12
C LEU A 49 -5.19 2.97 4.43
N TYR A 50 -6.18 2.99 5.30
CA TYR A 50 -6.89 4.19 5.75
C TYR A 50 -6.54 4.49 7.20
N SER A 51 -6.38 5.75 7.55
CA SER A 51 -6.27 6.16 8.95
C SER A 51 -7.64 6.09 9.61
N GLY A 52 -7.74 5.46 10.78
CA GLY A 52 -9.01 5.28 11.48
C GLY A 52 -9.67 3.92 11.22
N ASP A 53 -10.93 3.78 11.62
CA ASP A 53 -11.74 2.58 11.42
C ASP A 53 -12.76 2.88 10.31
N VAL A 54 -12.29 2.80 9.06
CA VAL A 54 -13.16 2.99 7.88
C VAL A 54 -13.86 1.67 7.57
N THR A 55 -15.18 1.67 7.60
CA THR A 55 -16.06 0.62 7.08
C THR A 55 -16.23 0.86 5.58
N GLY A 56 -16.07 -0.18 4.76
CA GLY A 56 -16.12 -0.03 3.29
C GLY A 56 -17.49 0.36 2.71
N ASP A 57 -18.42 0.83 3.53
CA ASP A 57 -19.73 1.31 3.13
C ASP A 57 -19.62 2.83 2.90
N GLU A 58 -19.53 3.22 1.63
CA GLU A 58 -19.17 4.56 1.12
C GLU A 58 -20.10 5.71 1.54
N GLU A 59 -21.12 5.50 2.40
CA GLU A 59 -22.22 6.45 2.52
C GLU A 59 -22.19 7.42 3.73
N ASP A 60 -21.41 7.24 4.80
CA ASP A 60 -21.55 8.15 5.96
C ASP A 60 -20.32 8.29 6.90
N GLU A 61 -19.13 7.86 6.50
CA GLU A 61 -17.92 8.08 7.32
C GLU A 61 -17.09 9.23 6.74
N GLU A 62 -16.63 10.15 7.62
CA GLU A 62 -15.57 11.11 7.30
C GLU A 62 -14.35 10.30 6.83
N LEU A 63 -14.27 10.04 5.52
CA LEU A 63 -13.15 9.35 4.91
C LEU A 63 -11.88 10.10 5.31
N SER A 64 -10.86 9.36 5.70
CA SER A 64 -9.55 9.91 5.97
C SER A 64 -9.12 10.86 4.84
N VAL A 65 -8.53 12.01 5.19
CA VAL A 65 -8.14 13.06 4.23
C VAL A 65 -7.28 12.50 3.08
N GLY A 66 -6.57 11.41 3.32
CA GLY A 66 -6.04 10.54 2.28
C GLY A 66 -5.85 9.10 2.76
N TRP A 67 -5.44 8.23 1.84
CA TRP A 67 -5.11 6.83 2.10
C TRP A 67 -3.82 6.43 1.39
N LEU A 68 -3.21 5.36 1.88
CA LEU A 68 -1.99 4.81 1.31
C LEU A 68 -2.34 3.55 0.52
N HIS A 69 -2.16 3.61 -0.79
CA HIS A 69 -2.21 2.45 -1.67
C HIS A 69 -0.81 1.81 -1.73
N VAL A 70 -0.74 0.50 -1.51
CA VAL A 70 0.51 -0.26 -1.36
C VAL A 70 0.50 -1.46 -2.29
N SER A 71 1.60 -1.63 -3.02
CA SER A 71 1.91 -2.87 -3.72
C SER A 71 3.24 -3.41 -3.28
N VAL A 72 3.30 -4.70 -2.98
CA VAL A 72 4.52 -5.40 -2.56
C VAL A 72 4.72 -6.62 -3.44
N HIS A 73 5.95 -6.77 -3.93
CA HIS A 73 6.45 -8.00 -4.52
C HIS A 73 7.51 -8.63 -3.59
N PRO A 74 7.12 -9.56 -2.71
CA PRO A 74 7.99 -10.07 -1.65
C PRO A 74 9.28 -10.72 -2.16
N GLU A 75 9.17 -11.53 -3.22
CA GLU A 75 10.31 -12.27 -3.79
C GLU A 75 11.39 -11.34 -4.34
N ARG A 76 10.98 -10.22 -4.95
CA ARG A 76 11.87 -9.18 -5.47
C ARG A 76 12.32 -8.19 -4.41
N ARG A 77 11.74 -8.25 -3.21
CA ARG A 77 11.99 -7.33 -2.09
C ARG A 77 11.76 -5.86 -2.46
N LEU A 78 10.73 -5.61 -3.26
CA LEU A 78 10.33 -4.30 -3.74
C LEU A 78 8.87 -4.03 -3.40
N GLY A 79 8.55 -2.76 -3.18
CA GLY A 79 7.18 -2.29 -3.13
C GLY A 79 7.03 -0.93 -3.80
N ALA A 80 5.80 -0.48 -3.95
CA ALA A 80 5.41 0.80 -4.49
C ALA A 80 4.29 1.36 -3.63
N LEU A 81 4.30 2.68 -3.45
CA LEU A 81 3.34 3.39 -2.63
C LEU A 81 2.72 4.50 -3.48
N ASN A 82 1.43 4.72 -3.32
CA ASN A 82 0.72 5.91 -3.77
C ASN A 82 -0.05 6.46 -2.59
N TYR A 83 0.04 7.76 -2.35
CA TYR A 83 -0.81 8.43 -1.39
C TYR A 83 -1.87 9.21 -2.15
N SER A 84 -3.12 8.85 -1.94
CA SER A 84 -4.28 9.43 -2.60
C SER A 84 -5.07 10.28 -1.62
N TRP A 85 -5.61 11.40 -2.09
CA TRP A 85 -6.50 12.28 -1.34
C TRP A 85 -7.95 12.12 -1.82
N THR A 86 -8.91 12.49 -0.98
CA THR A 86 -10.35 12.41 -1.30
C THR A 86 -10.79 13.29 -2.46
N ASP A 87 -9.99 14.29 -2.85
CA ASP A 87 -10.20 15.12 -4.04
C ASP A 87 -9.70 14.46 -5.35
N GLY A 88 -9.16 13.24 -5.26
CA GLY A 88 -8.63 12.47 -6.38
C GLY A 88 -7.20 12.86 -6.77
N ALA A 89 -6.56 13.79 -6.04
CA ALA A 89 -5.13 13.99 -6.21
C ALA A 89 -4.38 12.75 -5.72
N GLU A 90 -3.27 12.43 -6.38
CA GLU A 90 -2.43 11.29 -6.02
C GLU A 90 -0.95 11.63 -6.17
N ILE A 91 -0.12 10.97 -5.37
CA ILE A 91 1.33 11.12 -5.44
C ILE A 91 2.00 9.77 -5.21
N ASP A 92 2.88 9.41 -6.13
CA ASP A 92 3.60 8.13 -6.08
C ASP A 92 4.88 8.25 -5.27
N SER A 93 5.31 7.16 -4.64
CA SER A 93 6.67 7.04 -4.13
C SER A 93 7.68 7.22 -5.26
N TRP A 94 8.88 7.60 -4.89
CA TRP A 94 9.96 7.84 -5.82
C TRP A 94 11.25 7.32 -5.24
N GLU A 95 12.00 6.57 -6.05
CA GLU A 95 13.40 6.27 -5.73
C GLU A 95 14.30 6.86 -6.81
N SER A 96 15.08 7.87 -6.42
CA SER A 96 15.97 8.63 -7.31
C SER A 96 17.02 7.77 -8.02
N ARG A 97 17.31 6.58 -7.50
CA ARG A 97 18.28 5.64 -8.08
C ARG A 97 17.70 4.80 -9.22
N GLY A 98 16.43 5.00 -9.58
CA GLY A 98 15.70 4.16 -10.53
C GLY A 98 15.48 2.77 -9.93
N SER A 99 14.26 2.22 -10.08
CA SER A 99 14.13 0.80 -9.77
C SER A 99 15.07 0.03 -10.68
N VAL A 100 15.81 -0.92 -10.12
CA VAL A 100 16.82 -1.69 -10.84
C VAL A 100 16.12 -2.54 -11.91
N GLY A 101 15.94 -1.99 -13.12
CA GLY A 101 15.63 -2.67 -14.39
C GLY A 101 14.72 -3.91 -14.31
N GLY A 102 13.66 -3.87 -13.50
CA GLY A 102 12.80 -5.01 -13.25
C GLY A 102 11.38 -4.78 -13.76
N GLU A 103 10.58 -5.85 -13.84
CA GLU A 103 9.17 -5.75 -14.22
C GLU A 103 8.43 -4.72 -13.33
N PRO A 104 7.48 -3.96 -13.89
CA PRO A 104 6.76 -2.95 -13.13
C PRO A 104 5.92 -3.60 -12.03
N LEU A 105 5.79 -2.92 -10.88
CA LEU A 105 4.94 -3.38 -9.79
C LEU A 105 3.47 -3.14 -10.15
N LEU A 106 2.61 -4.10 -9.82
CA LEU A 106 1.18 -3.98 -10.09
C LEU A 106 0.55 -2.92 -9.18
N TYR A 107 -0.30 -2.07 -9.75
CA TYR A 107 -1.21 -1.18 -9.04
C TYR A 107 -2.52 -1.88 -8.69
N SER A 108 -3.01 -2.78 -9.56
CA SER A 108 -4.16 -3.62 -9.23
C SER A 108 -4.07 -4.96 -9.94
N THR A 109 -4.33 -6.03 -9.20
CA THR A 109 -4.35 -7.39 -9.73
C THR A 109 -5.58 -7.64 -10.60
N ARG A 110 -6.67 -6.87 -10.42
CA ARG A 110 -7.89 -6.95 -11.23
C ARG A 110 -7.75 -6.27 -12.59
N SER A 111 -7.20 -5.06 -12.61
CA SER A 111 -7.06 -4.28 -13.86
C SER A 111 -5.78 -4.62 -14.63
N GLY A 112 -4.75 -5.12 -13.94
CA GLY A 112 -3.41 -5.29 -14.51
C GLY A 112 -2.65 -3.97 -14.66
N ASN A 113 -3.19 -2.85 -14.17
CA ASN A 113 -2.49 -1.57 -14.14
C ASN A 113 -1.23 -1.68 -13.30
N THR A 114 -0.23 -0.88 -13.65
CA THR A 114 1.08 -0.89 -13.01
C THR A 114 1.50 0.49 -12.56
N PHE A 115 2.28 0.55 -11.50
CA PHE A 115 2.99 1.77 -11.10
C PHE A 115 4.01 2.19 -12.16
N HIS A 116 4.42 3.47 -12.11
CA HIS A 116 5.56 3.94 -12.88
C HIS A 116 6.85 3.18 -12.48
N ALA A 117 7.78 3.00 -13.42
CA ALA A 117 8.98 2.19 -13.23
C ALA A 117 9.90 2.72 -12.10
N ASP A 118 9.79 3.99 -11.77
CA ASP A 118 10.63 4.67 -10.77
C ASP A 118 9.98 4.76 -9.39
N THR A 119 8.78 4.20 -9.23
CA THR A 119 8.02 4.22 -7.97
C THR A 119 8.55 3.20 -6.95
N GLY A 120 9.38 2.26 -7.40
CA GLY A 120 9.87 1.14 -6.59
C GLY A 120 10.73 1.56 -5.40
N VAL A 121 10.31 1.20 -4.19
CA VAL A 121 11.01 1.38 -2.92
C VAL A 121 11.33 0.04 -2.25
N THR A 122 12.21 0.06 -1.25
CA THR A 122 12.54 -1.15 -0.47
C THR A 122 11.38 -1.56 0.46
N LEU A 123 11.30 -2.84 0.81
CA LEU A 123 10.32 -3.32 1.80
C LEU A 123 10.46 -2.65 3.18
N THR A 124 11.66 -2.20 3.54
CA THR A 124 11.87 -1.43 4.78
C THR A 124 11.13 -0.09 4.71
N VAL A 125 11.21 0.62 3.58
CA VAL A 125 10.48 1.88 3.36
C VAL A 125 8.96 1.64 3.41
N VAL A 126 8.47 0.56 2.80
CA VAL A 126 7.05 0.17 2.90
C VAL A 126 6.65 -0.05 4.36
N ALA A 127 7.42 -0.83 5.11
CA ALA A 127 7.15 -1.13 6.52
C ALA A 127 7.09 0.16 7.37
N ASP A 128 8.07 1.04 7.19
CA ASP A 128 8.16 2.28 7.95
C ASP A 128 7.03 3.25 7.56
N ALA A 129 6.62 3.28 6.29
CA ALA A 129 5.51 4.09 5.82
C ALA A 129 4.18 3.64 6.45
N VAL A 130 3.90 2.33 6.51
CA VAL A 130 2.70 1.79 7.15
C VAL A 130 2.67 2.11 8.64
N ARG A 131 3.81 1.97 9.33
CA ARG A 131 3.93 2.32 10.76
C ARG A 131 3.72 3.81 10.99
N GLU A 132 4.31 4.65 10.15
CA GLU A 132 4.19 6.11 10.27
C GLU A 132 2.75 6.57 10.03
N LEU A 133 2.09 6.03 8.99
CA LEU A 133 0.66 6.27 8.74
C LEU A 133 -0.17 5.84 9.96
N ALA A 134 0.08 4.65 10.52
CA ALA A 134 -0.69 4.17 11.65
C ALA A 134 -0.54 5.00 12.94
N ARG A 135 0.62 5.65 13.09
CA ARG A 135 0.96 6.53 14.21
C ARG A 135 0.43 7.95 14.04
N THR A 136 0.48 8.48 12.82
CA THR A 136 0.22 9.91 12.55
C THR A 136 -1.16 10.15 11.93
N GLY A 137 -1.66 9.20 11.15
CA GLY A 137 -2.83 9.39 10.28
C GLY A 137 -2.52 10.18 9.01
N ASP A 138 -1.30 10.68 8.85
CA ASP A 138 -0.89 11.56 7.77
C ASP A 138 -0.04 10.82 6.72
N ARG A 139 0.17 11.48 5.57
CA ARG A 139 1.11 11.01 4.54
C ARG A 139 2.49 10.73 5.16
N PRO A 140 3.03 9.51 5.02
CA PRO A 140 4.34 9.16 5.57
C PRO A 140 5.46 10.07 5.05
N THR A 141 6.29 10.56 5.96
CA THR A 141 7.43 11.44 5.66
C THR A 141 8.72 10.68 5.40
N CYS A 142 8.78 9.40 5.79
CA CYS A 142 9.89 8.50 5.48
C CYS A 142 9.98 8.10 4.00
N VAL A 143 8.99 8.47 3.20
CA VAL A 143 8.90 8.18 1.75
C VAL A 143 9.30 9.42 0.97
N HIS A 144 10.18 9.25 -0.02
CA HIS A 144 10.38 10.26 -1.05
C HIS A 144 9.23 10.18 -2.04
N TRP A 145 8.50 11.27 -2.23
CA TRP A 145 7.35 11.33 -3.11
C TRP A 145 7.73 12.05 -4.41
N LEU A 146 7.21 11.56 -5.54
CA LEU A 146 7.28 12.23 -6.84
C LEU A 146 6.58 13.58 -6.71
N GLN A 147 7.33 14.68 -6.58
CA GLN A 147 6.69 15.99 -6.69
C GLN A 147 6.05 16.08 -8.07
N GLY A 148 4.71 16.12 -8.10
CA GLY A 148 3.97 16.30 -9.33
C GLY A 148 4.53 17.49 -10.08
N VAL A 149 4.92 17.28 -11.33
CA VAL A 149 5.14 18.41 -12.23
C VAL A 149 3.75 19.02 -12.38
N LEU A 150 3.55 20.21 -11.79
CA LEU A 150 2.42 21.06 -12.15
C LEU A 150 2.50 21.26 -13.67
N VAL A 151 1.62 20.61 -14.43
CA VAL A 151 1.44 20.82 -15.86
C VAL A 151 0.31 21.81 -16.08
#